data_AF-A0A6V7L5W6-F1
#
_entry.id   AF-A0A6V7L5W6-F1
#
_cell.length_a   1.000
_cell.length_b   1.000
_cell.length_c   1.000
_cell.angle_alpha   90.00
_cell.angle_beta   90.00
_cell.angle_gamma   90.00
#
_symmetry.space_group_name_H-M   'P 1'
#
loop_
_entity.id
_entity.type
_entity.pdbx_description
1 polymer ?
#
loop_
_entity_poly.entity_id
_entity_poly.type
_entity_poly.pdbx_seq_one_letter_code
_entity_poly.pdbx_strand_id
1 'polypeptide(L)' 'ECLGDNGVFLYPTYTSSAPPIGRIPLEISSAMYCLLSNILGLPSTQIPMGLNANGLPIGFQ' A
#
# COMPACT_ATOMS: atom_id res chain seq x y z
N GLU A 1 -10.32 -6.46 19.87
CA GLU A 1 -11.59 -6.62 19.13
C GLU A 1 -11.22 -7.21 17.77
N CYS A 2 -11.86 -8.29 17.32
CA CYS A 2 -11.57 -8.88 16.01
C CYS A 2 -12.31 -8.13 14.90
N LEU A 3 -11.73 -8.09 13.70
CA LEU A 3 -12.39 -7.59 12.50
C LEU A 3 -13.59 -8.52 12.24
N GLY A 4 -14.82 -8.03 12.40
CA GLY A 4 -16.03 -8.86 12.27
C GLY A 4 -16.17 -9.53 10.89
N ASP A 5 -17.17 -10.39 10.71
CA ASP A 5 -17.29 -11.29 9.55
C ASP A 5 -17.24 -10.61 8.17
N ASN A 6 -17.66 -9.35 8.07
CA ASN A 6 -17.65 -8.54 6.84
C ASN A 6 -16.72 -7.32 6.92
N GLY A 7 -15.83 -7.30 7.91
CA GLY A 7 -14.91 -6.18 8.07
C GLY A 7 -13.83 -6.21 6.99
N VAL A 8 -13.45 -5.02 6.53
CA VAL A 8 -12.40 -4.82 5.53
C VAL A 8 -11.37 -3.86 6.12
N PHE A 9 -10.10 -4.20 5.94
CA PHE A 9 -9.02 -3.28 6.24
C PHE A 9 -8.78 -2.36 5.04
N LEU A 10 -8.66 -1.06 5.30
CA LEU A 10 -8.28 -0.08 4.29
C LEU A 10 -6.94 0.52 4.70
N TYR A 11 -5.90 0.24 3.92
CA TYR A 11 -4.55 0.75 4.16
C TYR A 11 -3.95 1.32 2.88
N PRO A 12 -3.11 2.36 2.96
CA PRO A 12 -2.29 2.72 1.81
C PRO A 12 -1.40 1.53 1.45
N THR A 13 -1.28 1.23 0.16
CA THR A 13 -0.44 0.10 -0.28
C THR A 13 1.03 0.44 -0.16
N TYR A 14 1.36 1.68 -0.50
CA TYR A 14 2.64 2.30 -0.26
C TYR A 14 2.45 3.63 0.46
N THR A 15 3.35 4.00 1.36
CA THR A 15 3.30 5.28 2.09
C THR A 15 3.60 6.49 1.21
N SER A 16 4.17 6.27 0.03
CA SER A 16 4.55 7.30 -0.94
C SER A 16 4.31 6.80 -2.35
N SER A 17 4.25 7.73 -3.31
CA SER A 17 4.26 7.41 -4.73
C SER A 17 5.57 6.75 -5.16
N ALA A 18 5.61 6.25 -6.40
CA ALA A 18 6.79 5.58 -6.96
C ALA A 18 8.10 6.36 -6.68
N PRO A 19 9.09 5.73 -6.00
CA PRO A 19 10.35 6.38 -5.73
C PRO A 19 11.17 6.53 -7.02
N PRO A 20 12.08 7.53 -7.07
CA PRO A 20 13.03 7.64 -8.18
C PRO A 20 13.85 6.36 -8.37
N ILE A 21 14.23 6.08 -9.61
CA ILE A 21 15.07 4.94 -9.98
C ILE A 21 16.35 4.96 -9.11
N GLY A 22 16.67 3.82 -8.51
CA GLY A 22 17.84 3.65 -7.63
C GLY A 22 17.60 3.98 -6.15
N ARG A 23 16.46 4.59 -5.77
CA ARG A 23 16.13 4.84 -4.35
C ARG A 23 15.35 3.73 -3.67
N ILE A 24 14.86 2.73 -4.40
CA ILE A 24 14.08 1.60 -3.86
C ILE A 24 14.72 0.99 -2.59
N PRO A 25 16.04 0.71 -2.53
CA PRO A 25 16.64 0.10 -1.33
C PRO A 25 16.55 0.97 -0.07
N LEU A 26 16.47 2.29 -0.23
CA LEU A 26 16.35 3.24 0.87
C LEU A 26 14.89 3.44 1.33
N GLU A 27 13.94 3.12 0.44
CA GLU A 27 12.51 3.35 0.60
C GLU A 27 11.72 2.03 0.79
N ILE A 28 12.39 0.94 1.20
CA ILE A 28 11.73 -0.37 1.40
C ILE A 28 10.61 -0.28 2.44
N SER A 29 10.77 0.57 3.46
CA SER A 29 9.75 0.83 4.47
C SER A 29 8.43 1.34 3.87
N SER A 30 8.46 1.91 2.66
CA SER A 30 7.24 2.32 1.95
C SER A 30 6.31 1.16 1.66
N ALA A 31 6.84 -0.05 1.50
CA ALA A 31 6.09 -1.25 1.12
C ALA A 31 5.52 -2.01 2.32
N MET A 32 5.66 -1.50 3.54
CA MET A 32 5.35 -2.25 4.77
C MET A 32 3.90 -2.73 4.85
N TYR A 33 2.93 -1.94 4.38
CA TYR A 33 1.51 -2.34 4.39
C TYR A 33 1.21 -3.45 3.38
N CYS A 34 1.81 -3.41 2.19
CA CYS A 34 1.75 -4.50 1.24
C CYS A 34 2.39 -5.77 1.82
N LEU A 35 3.57 -5.64 2.44
CA LEU A 35 4.26 -6.77 3.07
C LEU A 35 3.44 -7.37 4.23
N LEU A 36 2.75 -6.54 5.01
CA LEU A 36 1.92 -6.99 6.13
C LEU A 36 0.81 -7.93 5.66
N SER A 37 0.08 -7.58 4.59
CA SER A 37 -0.95 -8.48 4.02
C SER A 37 -0.38 -9.82 3.57
N ASN A 38 0.83 -9.83 3.00
CA ASN A 38 1.52 -11.07 2.60
C ASN A 38 1.91 -11.92 3.82
N ILE A 39 2.49 -11.31 4.86
CA ILE A 39 2.90 -12.02 6.09
C ILE A 39 1.68 -12.63 6.81
N LEU A 40 0.56 -11.89 6.84
CA LEU A 40 -0.67 -12.34 7.48
C LEU A 40 -1.49 -13.30 6.60
N GLY A 41 -1.10 -13.51 5.34
CA GLY A 41 -1.85 -14.37 4.39
C GLY A 41 -3.23 -13.82 4.04
N LEU A 42 -3.44 -12.51 4.12
CA LEU A 42 -4.72 -11.87 3.83
C LEU A 42 -4.85 -11.58 2.33
N PRO A 43 -6.05 -11.72 1.74
CA PRO A 43 -6.32 -11.19 0.41
C PRO A 43 -6.21 -9.65 0.45
N SER A 44 -5.59 -9.07 -0.57
CA SER A 44 -5.36 -7.63 -0.69
C SER A 44 -5.51 -7.20 -2.14
N THR A 45 -6.18 -6.07 -2.42
CA THR A 45 -6.46 -5.59 -3.78
C THR A 45 -6.08 -4.14 -3.93
N GLN A 46 -5.20 -3.83 -4.89
CA GLN A 46 -4.84 -2.44 -5.21
C GLN A 46 -6.01 -1.69 -5.86
N ILE A 47 -6.43 -0.60 -5.23
CA ILE A 47 -7.42 0.33 -5.78
C ILE A 47 -6.73 1.67 -6.10
N PRO A 48 -6.65 2.08 -7.38
CA PRO A 48 -6.07 3.36 -7.75
C PRO A 48 -6.97 4.52 -7.30
N MET A 49 -6.37 5.57 -6.72
CA MET A 49 -7.05 6.80 -6.29
C MET A 49 -6.79 7.99 -7.22
N GLY A 50 -6.10 7.77 -8.33
CA GLY A 50 -5.69 8.82 -9.26
C GLY A 50 -4.25 9.26 -9.05
N LEU A 51 -3.98 10.53 -9.32
CA LEU A 51 -2.62 11.09 -9.31
C LEU A 51 -2.43 12.02 -8.10
N ASN A 52 -1.22 12.02 -7.54
CA ASN A 52 -0.82 13.01 -6.55
C ASN A 52 -0.48 14.36 -7.19
N ALA A 53 -0.07 15.34 -6.39
CA ALA A 53 0.29 16.68 -6.85
C ALA A 53 1.46 16.72 -7.86
N ASN A 54 2.29 15.67 -7.90
CA ASN A 54 3.40 15.52 -8.83
C ASN A 54 3.01 14.72 -10.10
N GLY A 55 1.72 14.38 -10.27
CA GLY A 55 1.24 13.58 -11.40
C GLY A 55 1.57 12.09 -11.32
N LEU A 56 1.98 11.58 -10.15
CA LEU A 56 2.31 10.17 -9.95
C LEU A 56 1.12 9.37 -9.42
N PRO A 57 0.91 8.13 -9.89
CA PRO A 57 -0.21 7.30 -9.44
C PRO A 57 -0.08 6.93 -7.96
N ILE A 58 -1.22 6.94 -7.27
CA ILE A 58 -1.36 6.52 -5.87
C ILE A 58 -2.58 5.63 -5.69
N GLY A 59 -2.59 4.83 -4.62
CA GLY A 59 -3.66 3.89 -4.33
C GLY A 59 -3.65 3.38 -2.89
N PHE A 60 -4.70 2.65 -2.55
CA PHE A 60 -4.85 1.93 -1.29
C PHE A 60 -5.19 0.47 -1.56
N GLN A 61 -5.16 -0.35 -0.52
CA GLN A 61 -5.49 -1.77 -0.54
C GLN A 61 -6.42 -2.15 0.61
#